data_AF-A0A7G1IDD0-F1
#
_entry.id   AF-A0A7G1IDD0-F1
#
_cell.length_a   1.000
_cell.length_b   1.000
_cell.length_c   1.000
_cell.angle_alpha   90.00
_cell.angle_beta   90.00
_cell.angle_gamma   90.00
#
_symmetry.space_group_name_H-M   'P 1'
#
loop_
_entity.id
_entity.type
_entity.pdbx_description
1 polymer ?
#
loop_
_entity_poly.entity_id
_entity_poly.type
_entity_poly.pdbx_seq_one_letter_code
_entity_poly.pdbx_strand_id
1 'polypeptide(L)'
;MFGLVPGQVRGALALDFGVAAGGQLRSDVRGPGVGALVAAAVAWDGLAAELNSTVASYRAVVSELTDGPWVGPSSRSMVAAVAPYVSWMAVTAAQAHQTAGQLKSAIAAYEAAFTATVPPRRSR
;
A
#
# COMPACT_ATOMS: atom_id res chain seq x y z
N MET A 1 12.52 -23.77 30.65
CA MET A 1 12.76 -24.43 29.34
C MET A 1 12.84 -23.34 28.28
N PHE A 2 14.00 -22.70 28.19
CA PHE A 2 14.28 -21.60 27.26
C PHE A 2 15.11 -22.18 26.12
N GLY A 3 14.56 -22.17 24.91
CA GLY A 3 15.26 -22.54 23.68
C GLY A 3 15.40 -21.30 22.79
N LEU A 4 16.58 -20.71 22.81
CA LEU A 4 17.01 -19.70 21.85
C LEU A 4 17.42 -20.43 20.56
N VAL A 5 16.73 -20.18 19.46
CA VAL A 5 17.30 -20.42 18.11
C VAL A 5 17.60 -19.04 17.52
N PRO A 6 18.88 -18.63 17.46
CA PRO A 6 19.30 -17.42 16.79
C PRO A 6 19.38 -17.69 15.28
N GLY A 7 18.63 -16.92 14.51
CA GLY A 7 18.79 -16.84 13.05
C GLY A 7 17.69 -17.49 12.23
N GLN A 8 16.50 -16.90 12.19
CA GLN A 8 15.54 -17.06 11.07
C GLN A 8 14.64 -15.82 10.86
N VAL A 9 15.10 -14.61 11.16
CA VAL A 9 14.45 -13.38 10.63
C VAL A 9 15.15 -12.96 9.32
N ARG A 10 15.35 -13.93 8.42
CA ARG A 10 15.66 -13.68 7.01
C ARG A 10 14.39 -13.89 6.23
N GLY A 11 13.59 -12.84 6.17
CA GLY A 11 12.31 -12.85 5.47
C GLY A 11 11.68 -11.46 5.38
N ALA A 12 12.51 -10.41 5.33
CA ALA A 12 12.08 -9.15 4.74
C ALA A 12 11.96 -9.37 3.22
N LEU A 13 10.94 -10.13 2.81
CA LEU A 13 10.42 -10.12 1.44
C LEU A 13 9.70 -8.79 1.28
N ALA A 14 10.52 -7.75 1.13
CA ALA A 14 10.18 -6.68 0.21
C ALA A 14 9.88 -7.36 -1.14
N LEU A 15 8.65 -7.21 -1.59
CA LEU A 15 8.17 -7.58 -2.92
C LEU A 15 8.15 -9.10 -3.22
N ASP A 16 7.23 -9.83 -2.58
CA ASP A 16 6.66 -11.04 -3.18
C ASP A 16 5.19 -10.79 -3.57
N PHE A 17 5.01 -9.96 -4.60
CA PHE A 17 3.80 -10.01 -5.44
C PHE A 17 3.97 -11.09 -6.52
N GLY A 18 4.49 -12.25 -6.12
CA GLY A 18 4.63 -13.46 -6.91
C GLY A 18 3.31 -14.18 -7.14
N VAL A 19 2.27 -13.47 -7.61
CA VAL A 19 1.33 -14.07 -8.56
C VAL A 19 1.81 -13.66 -9.93
N ALA A 20 2.77 -14.46 -10.41
CA ALA A 20 3.20 -14.47 -11.79
C ALA A 20 1.99 -14.80 -12.66
N ALA A 21 1.47 -13.78 -13.35
CA ALA A 21 0.81 -13.95 -14.62
C ALA A 21 1.77 -14.77 -15.50
N GLY A 22 1.49 -16.07 -15.60
CA GLY A 22 2.29 -17.01 -16.37
C GLY A 22 2.36 -16.56 -17.83
N GLY A 23 3.59 -16.27 -18.28
CA GLY A 23 4.02 -16.67 -19.61
C GLY A 23 3.77 -15.73 -20.79
N GLN A 24 3.63 -14.40 -20.65
CA GLN A 24 3.44 -13.51 -21.81
C GLN A 24 4.23 -12.19 -21.75
N LEU A 25 5.49 -12.21 -21.30
CA LEU A 25 6.28 -10.99 -21.01
C LEU A 25 6.91 -10.26 -22.23
N ARG A 26 6.30 -10.22 -23.43
CA ARG A 26 6.95 -9.45 -24.53
C ARG A 26 6.13 -8.80 -25.64
N SER A 27 4.79 -8.76 -25.58
CA SER A 27 3.99 -8.00 -26.56
C SER A 27 3.42 -6.69 -26.02
N ASP A 28 3.30 -6.51 -24.71
CA ASP A 28 2.38 -5.51 -24.14
C ASP A 28 3.05 -4.26 -23.53
N VAL A 29 4.34 -4.02 -23.82
CA VAL A 29 4.95 -2.70 -23.49
C VAL A 29 4.34 -1.57 -24.34
N ARG A 30 3.49 -1.90 -25.33
CA ARG A 30 2.46 -0.99 -25.85
C ARG A 30 1.18 -1.18 -25.03
N GLY A 31 1.21 -0.73 -23.78
CA GLY A 31 0.11 -0.92 -22.83
C GLY A 31 -1.19 -0.19 -23.22
N PRO A 32 -2.34 -0.57 -22.63
CA PRO A 32 -3.67 -0.01 -22.88
C PRO A 32 -3.82 1.44 -22.35
N GLY A 33 -3.14 2.40 -22.98
CA GLY A 33 -3.26 3.83 -22.66
C GLY A 33 -2.94 4.23 -21.21
N VAL A 34 -3.04 5.53 -20.91
CA VAL A 34 -2.83 6.09 -19.56
C VAL A 34 -3.97 5.77 -18.58
N GLY A 35 -5.14 5.38 -19.11
CA GLY A 35 -6.33 5.10 -18.30
C GLY A 35 -6.14 3.97 -17.28
N ALA A 36 -5.38 2.92 -17.63
CA ALA A 36 -5.06 1.83 -16.71
C ALA A 36 -4.19 2.31 -15.53
N LEU A 37 -3.24 3.22 -15.78
CA LEU A 37 -2.41 3.81 -14.72
C LEU A 37 -3.23 4.71 -13.79
N VAL A 38 -4.18 5.47 -14.34
CA VAL A 38 -5.10 6.30 -13.55
C VAL A 38 -5.98 5.43 -12.64
N ALA A 39 -6.57 4.36 -13.19
CA ALA A 39 -7.39 3.43 -12.41
C ALA A 39 -6.57 2.76 -11.28
N ALA A 40 -5.32 2.36 -11.57
CA ALA A 40 -4.43 1.81 -10.57
C ALA A 40 -4.10 2.81 -9.45
N ALA A 41 -3.84 4.08 -9.79
CA ALA A 41 -3.55 5.11 -8.79
C ALA A 41 -4.73 5.32 -7.82
N VAL A 42 -5.95 5.35 -8.36
CA VAL A 42 -7.18 5.45 -7.56
C VAL A 42 -7.37 4.23 -6.66
N ALA A 43 -7.12 3.03 -7.17
CA ALA A 43 -7.24 1.81 -6.38
C ALA A 43 -6.24 1.78 -5.19
N TRP A 44 -4.99 2.21 -5.41
CA TRP A 44 -3.99 2.29 -4.35
C TRP A 44 -4.32 3.36 -3.29
N ASP A 45 -4.85 4.52 -3.70
CA ASP A 45 -5.34 5.51 -2.74
C ASP A 45 -6.55 5.00 -1.94
N GLY A 46 -7.48 4.29 -2.59
CA GLY A 46 -8.62 3.65 -1.93
C GLY A 46 -8.18 2.65 -0.87
N LEU A 47 -7.21 1.78 -1.21
CA LEU A 47 -6.64 0.83 -0.25
C LEU A 47 -5.97 1.54 0.93
N ALA A 48 -5.23 2.62 0.69
CA ALA A 48 -4.62 3.41 1.75
C ALA A 48 -5.68 4.01 2.69
N ALA A 49 -6.81 4.49 2.15
CA ALA A 49 -7.91 5.04 2.94
C ALA A 49 -8.57 3.98 3.84
N GLU A 50 -8.89 2.81 3.28
CA GLU A 50 -9.51 1.70 4.03
C GLU A 50 -8.62 1.18 5.16
N LEU A 51 -7.32 1.02 4.89
CA LEU A 51 -6.35 0.61 5.92
C LEU A 51 -6.23 1.65 7.03
N ASN A 52 -6.19 2.95 6.70
CA ASN A 52 -6.15 4.01 7.70
C ASN A 52 -7.43 4.07 8.55
N SER A 53 -8.61 3.91 7.93
CA SER A 53 -9.89 3.82 8.63
C SER A 53 -9.92 2.64 9.61
N THR A 54 -9.41 1.50 9.17
CA THR A 54 -9.28 0.29 9.99
C THR A 54 -8.33 0.53 11.18
N VAL A 55 -7.16 1.12 10.95
CA VAL A 55 -6.22 1.50 12.01
C VAL A 55 -6.85 2.46 13.02
N ALA A 56 -7.63 3.44 12.56
CA ALA A 56 -8.33 4.37 13.43
C ALA A 56 -9.37 3.64 14.33
N SER A 57 -10.10 2.68 13.76
CA SER A 57 -11.05 1.85 14.49
C SER A 57 -10.36 1.00 15.57
N TYR A 58 -9.22 0.37 15.25
CA TYR A 58 -8.42 -0.36 16.25
C TYR A 58 -7.90 0.56 17.36
N ARG A 59 -7.45 1.77 17.03
CA ARG A 59 -7.00 2.74 18.04
C ARG A 59 -8.12 3.14 19.01
N ALA A 60 -9.35 3.27 18.51
CA ALA A 60 -10.50 3.54 19.37
C ALA A 60 -10.75 2.39 20.36
N VAL A 61 -10.75 1.14 19.88
CA VAL A 61 -10.91 -0.05 20.74
C VAL A 61 -9.75 -0.17 21.75
N VAL A 62 -8.51 0.11 21.33
CA VAL A 62 -7.36 0.10 22.23
C VAL A 62 -7.52 1.14 23.34
N SER A 63 -7.95 2.36 23.02
CA SER A 63 -8.20 3.40 24.03
C SER A 63 -9.31 2.98 25.00
N GLU A 64 -10.40 2.38 24.53
CA GLU A 64 -11.45 1.85 25.41
C GLU A 64 -10.90 0.77 26.37
N LEU A 65 -10.03 -0.11 25.88
CA LEU A 65 -9.42 -1.18 26.69
C LEU A 65 -8.35 -0.68 27.68
N THR A 66 -7.72 0.47 27.41
CA THR A 66 -6.67 1.05 28.27
C THR A 66 -7.17 2.13 29.22
N ASP A 67 -8.27 2.80 28.88
CA ASP A 67 -8.80 3.97 29.61
C ASP A 67 -10.19 3.71 30.21
N GLY A 68 -10.80 2.56 29.92
CA GLY A 68 -12.13 2.18 30.38
C GLY A 68 -12.20 1.63 31.82
N PRO A 69 -13.43 1.36 32.32
CA PRO A 69 -13.63 0.85 33.68
C PRO A 69 -13.15 -0.60 33.90
N TRP A 70 -12.86 -1.35 32.82
CA TRP A 70 -12.48 -2.77 32.85
C TRP A 70 -10.98 -3.01 32.60
N VAL A 71 -10.13 -2.02 32.89
CA VAL A 71 -8.68 -2.10 32.66
C VAL A 71 -8.04 -3.15 33.58
N GLY A 72 -7.25 -4.05 32.99
CA GLY A 72 -6.54 -5.09 33.73
C GLY A 72 -5.42 -5.77 32.92
N PRO A 73 -4.73 -6.77 33.51
CA PRO A 73 -3.68 -7.54 32.84
C PRO A 73 -4.14 -8.17 31.51
N SER A 74 -5.38 -8.65 31.45
CA SER A 74 -5.97 -9.24 30.25
C SER A 74 -6.12 -8.22 29.11
N SER A 75 -6.62 -7.01 29.40
CA SER A 75 -6.76 -5.92 28.41
C SER A 75 -5.40 -5.52 27.84
N ARG A 76 -4.37 -5.39 28.69
CA ARG A 76 -2.99 -5.11 28.25
C ARG A 76 -2.41 -6.23 27.39
N SER A 77 -2.70 -7.49 27.72
CA SER A 77 -2.27 -8.66 26.92
C SER A 77 -2.88 -8.62 25.51
N MET A 78 -4.18 -8.30 25.41
CA MET A 78 -4.85 -8.15 24.11
C MET A 78 -4.26 -7.01 23.28
N VAL A 79 -4.01 -5.84 23.89
CA VAL A 79 -3.37 -4.70 23.21
C VAL A 79 -1.97 -5.08 22.69
N ALA A 80 -1.17 -5.75 23.52
CA ALA A 80 0.16 -6.21 23.12
C ALA A 80 0.10 -7.21 21.94
N ALA A 81 -0.89 -8.09 21.90
CA ALA A 81 -1.06 -9.07 20.84
C ALA A 81 -1.45 -8.42 19.49
N VAL A 82 -2.28 -7.37 19.48
CA VAL A 82 -2.76 -6.73 18.25
C VAL A 82 -1.82 -5.65 17.72
N ALA A 83 -0.96 -5.07 18.56
CA ALA A 83 -0.08 -3.96 18.21
C ALA A 83 0.80 -4.21 16.95
N PRO A 84 1.42 -5.39 16.75
CA PRO A 84 2.21 -5.65 15.54
C PRO A 84 1.38 -5.58 14.25
N TYR A 85 0.14 -6.05 14.31
CA TYR A 85 -0.77 -6.04 13.16
C TYR A 85 -1.23 -4.63 12.79
N VAL A 86 -1.58 -3.82 13.79
CA VAL A 86 -1.94 -2.40 13.59
C VAL A 86 -0.76 -1.61 13.02
N SER A 87 0.45 -1.89 13.50
CA SER A 87 1.68 -1.29 12.97
C SER A 87 1.90 -1.65 11.50
N TRP A 88 1.78 -2.94 11.15
CA TRP A 88 1.89 -3.39 9.77
C TRP A 88 0.86 -2.72 8.85
N MET A 89 -0.41 -2.66 9.24
CA MET A 89 -1.45 -1.99 8.45
C MET A 89 -1.13 -0.51 8.19
N ALA A 90 -0.63 0.21 9.19
CA ALA A 90 -0.25 1.61 9.04
C ALA A 90 0.92 1.79 8.05
N VAL A 91 1.92 0.92 8.11
CA VAL A 91 3.04 0.91 7.15
C VAL A 91 2.55 0.59 5.73
N THR A 92 1.68 -0.41 5.58
CA THR A 92 1.11 -0.78 4.28
C THR A 92 0.25 0.34 3.70
N ALA A 93 -0.53 1.05 4.53
CA ALA A 93 -1.31 2.21 4.10
C ALA A 93 -0.40 3.31 3.52
N ALA A 94 0.73 3.59 4.17
CA ALA A 94 1.71 4.56 3.70
C ALA A 94 2.34 4.13 2.36
N GLN A 95 2.69 2.84 2.21
CA GLN A 95 3.25 2.29 0.97
C GLN A 95 2.24 2.35 -0.18
N ALA A 96 0.97 2.03 0.08
CA ALA A 96 -0.10 2.15 -0.92
C ALA A 96 -0.24 3.60 -1.40
N HIS A 97 -0.26 4.56 -0.49
CA HIS A 97 -0.34 5.99 -0.85
C HIS A 97 0.89 6.46 -1.64
N GLN A 98 2.10 6.02 -1.26
CA GLN A 98 3.32 6.31 -2.01
C GLN A 98 3.26 5.75 -3.44
N THR A 99 2.73 4.54 -3.61
CA THR A 99 2.56 3.90 -4.91
C THR A 99 1.59 4.69 -5.79
N ALA A 100 0.47 5.15 -5.24
CA ALA A 100 -0.45 6.04 -5.94
C ALA A 100 0.25 7.34 -6.39
N GLY A 101 1.10 7.92 -5.54
CA GLY A 101 1.90 9.10 -5.87
C GLY A 101 2.87 8.87 -7.04
N GLN A 102 3.55 7.73 -7.06
CA GLN A 102 4.45 7.35 -8.15
C GLN A 102 3.70 7.20 -9.48
N LEU A 103 2.53 6.56 -9.46
CA LEU A 103 1.69 6.41 -10.64
C LEU A 103 1.21 7.77 -11.18
N LYS A 104 0.77 8.68 -10.30
CA LYS A 104 0.39 10.06 -10.67
C LYS A 104 1.55 10.82 -11.32
N SER A 105 2.76 10.69 -10.78
CA SER A 105 3.95 11.28 -11.40
C SER A 105 4.23 10.72 -12.80
N ALA A 106 4.04 9.40 -13.00
CA ALA A 106 4.22 8.77 -14.31
C ALA A 106 3.17 9.23 -15.33
N ILE A 107 1.91 9.37 -14.89
CA ILE A 107 0.80 9.91 -15.70
C ILE A 107 1.12 11.33 -16.17
N ALA A 108 1.56 12.21 -15.25
CA ALA A 108 1.94 13.58 -15.59
C ALA A 108 3.09 13.65 -16.61
N ALA A 109 4.09 12.78 -16.46
CA ALA A 109 5.19 12.67 -17.42
C ALA A 109 4.71 12.22 -18.81
N TYR A 110 3.75 11.29 -18.87
CA TYR A 110 3.13 10.85 -20.12
C TYR A 110 2.36 11.97 -20.81
N GLU A 111 1.54 12.73 -20.07
CA GLU A 111 0.78 13.88 -20.61
C GLU A 111 1.70 14.99 -21.14
N ALA A 112 2.80 15.27 -20.43
CA ALA A 112 3.80 16.24 -20.87
C ALA A 112 4.48 15.79 -22.17
N ALA A 113 4.88 14.53 -22.26
CA ALA A 113 5.49 13.96 -23.46
C ALA A 113 4.51 13.95 -24.66
N PHE A 114 3.24 13.61 -24.41
CA PHE A 114 2.19 13.64 -25.43
C PHE A 114 1.99 15.06 -25.97
N THR A 115 1.92 16.06 -25.10
CA THR A 115 1.79 17.48 -25.49
C THR A 115 2.99 17.95 -26.31
N ALA A 116 4.21 17.55 -25.93
CA ALA A 116 5.43 17.91 -26.64
C ALA A 116 5.56 17.24 -28.03
N THR A 117 4.94 16.07 -28.24
CA THR A 117 5.04 15.31 -29.49
C THR A 117 3.92 15.62 -30.49
N VAL A 118 2.85 16.31 -30.10
CA VAL A 118 1.80 16.79 -31.03
C VAL A 118 2.30 18.04 -31.76
N PRO A 119 2.61 17.98 -33.07
CA PRO A 119 3.08 19.15 -33.82
C PRO A 119 1.95 20.19 -33.99
N PRO A 120 2.23 21.51 -33.90
CA PRO A 120 1.23 22.52 -34.21
C PRO A 120 0.78 22.36 -35.67
N ARG A 121 -0.54 22.35 -35.88
CA ARG A 121 -1.16 22.24 -37.22
C ARG A 121 -0.53 23.30 -38.13
N ARG A 122 0.12 22.87 -39.21
CA ARG A 122 0.52 23.77 -40.30
C ARG A 122 -0.75 24.38 -40.88
N SER A 123 -0.96 25.68 -40.65
CA SER A 123 -1.95 26.47 -41.38
C SER A 123 -1.59 26.43 -42.87
N ARG A 124 -2.58 26.10 -43.70
CA ARG A 124 -2.52 26.17 -45.17
C ARG A 124 -2.26 27.58 -45.65
#